data_AF-A0A927QL64-F1
#
_entry.id   AF-A0A927QL64-F1
#
_cell.length_a   1.000
_cell.length_b   1.000
_cell.length_c   1.000
_cell.angle_alpha   90.00
_cell.angle_beta   90.00
_cell.angle_gamma   90.00
#
_symmetry.space_group_name_H-M   'P 1'
#
loop_
_entity.id
_entity.type
_entity.pdbx_description
1 polymer ?
#
loop_
_entity_poly.entity_id
_entity_poly.type
_entity_poly.pdbx_seq_one_letter_code
_entity_poly.pdbx_strand_id
1 'polypeptide(L)'
;MSTTVDTTAASAAGKERTPLRPARVLLHVFLVGMALAWLAPLLWALYAALRPYGETSEKGYVSWPDSLSFDNFTNAFTQSDMTHYFVNTLIIAVPAVLLTLFLSSMVAFYVSRFDFRVNLFLLLVFTAGNLLPQQVIITP
;
A
#
# COMPACT_ATOMS: atom_id res chain seq x y z
N MET A 1 -21.07 60.50 -33.64
CA MET A 1 -21.67 59.42 -32.82
C MET A 1 -21.21 58.08 -33.38
N SER A 2 -20.03 57.62 -32.94
CA SER A 2 -19.61 56.20 -32.86
C SER A 2 -18.23 56.20 -32.21
N THR A 3 -18.22 56.13 -30.87
CA THR A 3 -17.00 56.07 -30.06
C THR A 3 -16.59 54.61 -29.90
N THR A 4 -15.33 54.37 -30.26
CA THR A 4 -14.55 53.15 -30.06
C THR A 4 -14.56 52.72 -28.59
N VAL A 5 -15.16 51.55 -28.32
CA VAL A 5 -15.02 50.86 -27.02
C VAL A 5 -13.85 49.90 -27.15
N ASP A 6 -12.69 50.35 -26.70
CA ASP A 6 -11.53 49.51 -26.41
C ASP A 6 -11.93 48.51 -25.31
N THR A 7 -12.26 47.31 -25.75
CA THR A 7 -12.48 46.15 -24.89
C THR A 7 -11.11 45.67 -24.41
N THR A 8 -10.77 46.09 -23.19
CA THR A 8 -10.09 45.27 -22.18
C THR A 8 -9.05 44.29 -22.71
N ALA A 9 -7.82 44.79 -22.87
CA ALA A 9 -6.62 43.96 -22.76
C ALA A 9 -6.63 43.29 -21.38
N ALA A 10 -7.19 42.08 -21.34
CA ALA A 10 -7.22 41.21 -20.18
C ALA A 10 -5.77 40.94 -19.75
N SER A 11 -5.39 41.66 -18.70
CA SER A 11 -4.34 41.36 -17.73
C SER A 11 -3.88 39.91 -17.83
N ALA A 12 -2.73 39.72 -18.47
CA ALA A 12 -2.02 38.45 -18.49
C ALA A 12 -1.70 38.11 -17.03
N ALA A 13 -2.48 37.19 -16.46
CA ALA A 13 -2.25 36.62 -15.15
C ALA A 13 -0.88 35.95 -15.14
N GLY A 14 0.13 36.72 -14.74
CA GLY A 14 1.48 36.24 -14.49
C GLY A 14 1.38 35.15 -13.42
N LYS A 15 1.54 33.90 -13.86
CA LYS A 15 1.71 32.75 -12.98
C LYS A 15 2.97 32.99 -12.17
N GLU A 16 2.83 33.53 -10.96
CA GLU A 16 3.94 33.72 -10.02
C GLU A 16 4.64 32.38 -9.85
N ARG A 17 5.79 32.24 -10.51
CA ARG A 17 6.65 31.07 -10.36
C ARG A 17 7.27 31.19 -8.98
N THR A 18 6.64 30.56 -7.99
CA THR A 18 7.16 30.52 -6.61
C THR A 18 8.61 30.03 -6.67
N PRO A 19 9.58 30.77 -6.12
CA PRO A 19 10.98 30.40 -6.25
C PRO A 19 11.21 29.01 -5.67
N LEU A 20 11.83 28.14 -6.48
CA LEU A 20 12.18 26.79 -6.08
C LEU A 20 13.16 26.87 -4.92
N ARG A 21 12.65 26.72 -3.70
CA ARG A 21 13.49 26.61 -2.50
C ARG A 21 14.39 25.37 -2.69
N PRO A 22 15.72 25.48 -2.58
CA PRO A 22 16.63 24.33 -2.73
C PRO A 22 16.29 23.20 -1.75
N ALA A 23 15.72 23.54 -0.58
CA ALA A 23 15.16 22.57 0.36
C ALA A 23 14.04 21.70 -0.23
N ARG A 24 13.19 22.24 -1.12
CA ARG A 24 12.17 21.42 -1.81
C ARG A 24 12.83 20.48 -2.81
N VAL A 25 13.84 20.92 -3.55
CA VAL A 25 14.54 20.07 -4.52
C VAL A 25 15.20 18.89 -3.81
N LEU A 26 15.90 19.14 -2.68
CA LEU A 26 16.48 18.10 -1.85
C LEU A 26 15.44 17.10 -1.33
N LEU A 27 14.30 17.60 -0.85
CA LEU A 27 13.19 16.76 -0.39
C LEU A 27 12.63 15.88 -1.52
N HIS A 28 12.45 16.42 -2.73
CA HIS A 28 11.96 15.64 -3.87
C HIS A 28 12.98 14.58 -4.31
N VAL A 29 14.28 14.90 -4.33
CA VAL A 29 15.33 13.91 -4.63
C VAL A 29 15.33 12.79 -3.59
N PHE A 30 15.20 13.13 -2.30
CA PHE A 30 15.10 12.13 -1.23
C PHE A 30 13.84 11.26 -1.36
N LEU A 31 12.67 11.85 -1.62
CA LEU A 31 11.43 11.11 -1.81
C LEU A 31 11.49 10.19 -3.04
N VAL A 32 12.04 10.67 -4.15
CA VAL A 32 12.22 9.85 -5.36
C VAL A 32 13.21 8.71 -5.10
N GLY A 33 14.32 8.98 -4.41
CA GLY A 33 15.29 7.95 -4.02
C GLY A 33 14.65 6.88 -3.13
N MET A 34 13.87 7.28 -2.14
CA MET A 34 13.14 6.35 -1.26
C MET A 34 12.08 5.56 -2.03
N ALA A 35 11.33 6.21 -2.93
CA ALA A 35 10.35 5.54 -3.77
C ALA A 35 11.01 4.49 -4.67
N LEU A 36 12.15 4.80 -5.29
CA LEU A 36 12.91 3.83 -6.09
C LEU A 36 13.45 2.68 -5.24
N ALA A 37 13.91 2.95 -4.02
CA ALA A 37 14.36 1.90 -3.10
C ALA A 37 13.22 0.94 -2.71
N TRP A 38 12.00 1.45 -2.52
CA TRP A 38 10.81 0.63 -2.26
C TRP A 38 10.29 -0.09 -3.51
N LEU A 39 10.44 0.51 -4.69
CA LEU A 39 10.07 -0.11 -5.95
C LEU A 39 11.05 -1.20 -6.39
N ALA A 40 12.32 -1.11 -6.03
CA ALA A 40 13.33 -2.11 -6.40
C ALA A 40 12.92 -3.56 -6.08
N PRO A 41 12.52 -3.93 -4.84
CA PRO A 41 12.08 -5.30 -4.55
C PRO A 41 10.77 -5.66 -5.25
N LEU A 42 9.87 -4.70 -5.50
CA LEU A 42 8.63 -4.94 -6.22
C LEU A 42 8.87 -5.24 -7.70
N LEU A 43 9.76 -4.47 -8.34
CA LEU A 43 10.20 -4.70 -9.71
C LEU A 43 10.96 -6.02 -9.83
N TRP A 44 11.76 -6.36 -8.83
CA TRP A 44 12.44 -7.66 -8.77
C TRP A 44 11.45 -8.81 -8.66
N ALA A 45 10.44 -8.71 -7.80
CA ALA A 45 9.39 -9.72 -7.66
C ALA A 45 8.58 -9.87 -8.96
N LEU A 46 8.28 -8.75 -9.63
CA LEU A 46 7.61 -8.77 -10.94
C LEU A 46 8.49 -9.45 -12.00
N TYR A 47 9.78 -9.09 -12.06
CA TYR A 47 10.75 -9.71 -12.95
C TYR A 47 10.86 -11.23 -12.71
N ALA A 48 10.91 -11.66 -11.45
CA ALA A 48 10.92 -13.07 -11.08
C ALA A 48 9.61 -13.78 -11.47
N ALA A 49 8.45 -13.11 -11.35
CA ALA A 49 7.16 -13.68 -11.74
C ALA A 49 7.01 -13.88 -13.26
N LEU A 50 7.62 -13.02 -14.08
CA LEU A 50 7.60 -13.14 -15.55
C LEU A 50 8.67 -14.10 -16.11
N ARG A 51 9.57 -14.64 -15.27
CA ARG A 51 10.66 -15.50 -15.73
C ARG A 51 10.29 -16.98 -15.60
N PRO A 52 10.39 -17.81 -16.66
CA PRO A 52 10.04 -19.23 -16.58
C PRO A 52 10.79 -19.97 -15.46
N TYR A 53 10.08 -20.80 -14.69
CA TYR A 53 10.65 -21.55 -13.55
C TYR A 53 11.83 -22.45 -13.98
N GLY A 54 11.79 -23.01 -15.20
CA GLY A 54 12.87 -23.82 -15.76
C GLY A 54 14.19 -23.06 -15.93
N GLU A 55 14.14 -21.79 -16.37
CA GLU A 55 15.35 -20.97 -16.49
C GLU A 55 15.89 -20.51 -15.13
N THR A 56 15.01 -20.35 -14.14
CA THR A 56 15.40 -19.96 -12.77
C THR A 56 16.14 -21.10 -12.07
N SER A 57 15.70 -22.35 -12.27
CA SER A 57 16.37 -23.54 -11.72
C SER A 57 17.67 -23.91 -12.44
N GLU A 58 17.79 -23.67 -13.75
CA GLU A 58 19.00 -24.05 -14.52
C GLU A 58 20.08 -22.95 -14.59
N LYS A 59 19.71 -21.66 -14.70
CA LYS A 59 20.67 -20.56 -14.94
C LYS A 59 20.89 -19.65 -13.73
N GLY A 60 20.23 -19.93 -12.60
CA GLY A 60 20.37 -19.19 -11.33
C GLY A 60 19.63 -17.85 -11.27
N TYR A 61 19.47 -17.32 -10.04
CA TYR A 61 18.64 -16.15 -9.73
C TYR A 61 19.10 -14.80 -10.33
N VAL A 62 20.32 -14.71 -10.88
CA VAL A 62 20.95 -13.44 -11.31
C VAL A 62 21.22 -13.39 -12.83
N SER A 63 20.85 -14.43 -13.60
CA SER A 63 21.06 -14.43 -15.05
C SER A 63 20.02 -13.60 -15.81
N TRP A 64 20.47 -13.00 -16.92
CA TRP A 64 19.63 -12.30 -17.89
C TRP A 64 18.60 -13.28 -18.48
N PRO A 65 17.32 -12.92 -18.67
CA PRO A 65 16.32 -13.85 -19.15
C PRO A 65 16.39 -13.90 -20.68
N ASP A 66 16.42 -15.11 -21.25
CA ASP A 66 16.38 -15.28 -22.70
C ASP A 66 14.93 -15.18 -23.23
N SER A 67 13.94 -15.38 -22.35
CA SER A 67 12.53 -15.20 -22.65
C SER A 67 11.73 -14.70 -21.43
N LEU A 68 10.89 -13.69 -21.64
CA LEU A 68 9.84 -13.29 -20.69
C LEU A 68 8.58 -14.08 -21.06
N SER A 69 8.03 -14.85 -20.12
CA SER A 69 6.82 -15.63 -20.36
C SER A 69 5.74 -15.37 -19.31
N PHE A 70 4.50 -15.29 -19.77
CA PHE A 70 3.31 -15.24 -18.92
C PHE A 70 2.84 -16.62 -18.46
N ASP A 71 3.54 -17.69 -18.83
CA ASP A 71 3.15 -19.07 -18.50
C ASP A 71 3.13 -19.33 -16.99
N ASN A 72 3.96 -18.64 -16.19
CA ASN A 72 3.89 -18.75 -14.72
C ASN A 72 2.55 -18.26 -14.16
N PHE A 73 1.97 -17.20 -14.73
CA PHE A 73 0.65 -16.72 -14.32
C PHE A 73 -0.40 -17.75 -14.69
N THR A 74 -0.40 -18.22 -15.94
CA THR A 74 -1.35 -19.24 -16.40
C THR A 74 -1.24 -20.51 -15.57
N ASN A 75 -0.03 -21.03 -15.34
CA ASN A 75 0.22 -22.23 -14.54
C ASN A 75 -0.16 -22.04 -13.08
N ALA A 76 0.03 -20.86 -12.48
CA ALA A 76 -0.38 -20.62 -11.11
C ALA A 76 -1.91 -20.67 -10.95
N PHE A 77 -2.66 -20.19 -11.95
CA PHE A 77 -4.13 -20.27 -11.93
C PHE A 77 -4.69 -21.64 -12.34
N THR A 78 -4.01 -22.40 -13.19
CA THR A 78 -4.51 -23.71 -13.69
C THR A 78 -3.97 -24.92 -12.94
N GLN A 79 -2.72 -24.89 -12.48
CA GLN A 79 -2.05 -26.03 -11.83
C GLN A 79 -1.91 -25.88 -10.31
N SER A 80 -1.89 -24.65 -9.78
CA SER A 80 -1.59 -24.40 -8.35
C SER A 80 -2.82 -24.14 -7.48
N ASP A 81 -4.04 -24.39 -7.99
CA ASP A 81 -5.32 -24.12 -7.29
C ASP A 81 -5.37 -22.73 -6.61
N MET A 82 -4.68 -21.74 -7.19
CA MET A 82 -4.49 -20.43 -6.55
C MET A 82 -5.82 -19.73 -6.28
N THR A 83 -6.82 -19.95 -7.13
CA THR A 83 -8.20 -19.48 -6.91
C THR A 83 -8.82 -20.05 -5.63
N HIS A 84 -8.59 -21.33 -5.32
CA HIS A 84 -9.12 -21.96 -4.12
C HIS A 84 -8.47 -21.39 -2.85
N TYR A 85 -7.13 -21.21 -2.86
CA TYR A 85 -6.43 -20.56 -1.74
C TYR A 85 -6.86 -19.10 -1.54
N PHE A 86 -7.06 -18.37 -2.63
CA PHE A 86 -7.57 -17.00 -2.59
C PHE A 86 -8.97 -16.93 -2.01
N VAL A 87 -9.89 -17.78 -2.49
CA VAL A 87 -11.28 -17.83 -2.00
C VAL A 87 -11.34 -18.27 -0.53
N ASN A 88 -10.55 -19.26 -0.11
CA ASN A 88 -10.50 -19.66 1.31
C ASN A 88 -10.03 -18.51 2.21
N THR A 89 -8.98 -17.80 1.79
CA THR A 89 -8.50 -16.63 2.52
C THR A 89 -9.57 -15.55 2.58
N LEU A 90 -10.29 -15.31 1.48
CA LEU A 90 -11.36 -14.32 1.40
C LEU A 90 -12.54 -14.70 2.32
N ILE A 91 -12.96 -15.96 2.32
CA ILE A 91 -14.03 -16.49 3.18
C ILE A 91 -13.67 -16.35 4.66
N ILE A 92 -12.38 -16.42 5.03
CA ILE A 92 -11.95 -16.23 6.42
C ILE A 92 -11.78 -14.74 6.75
N ALA A 93 -11.09 -13.99 5.89
CA ALA A 93 -10.72 -12.60 6.13
C ALA A 93 -11.93 -11.66 6.15
N VAL A 94 -12.89 -11.83 5.23
CA VAL A 94 -14.06 -10.94 5.12
C VAL A 94 -14.92 -10.95 6.39
N PRO A 95 -15.44 -12.10 6.87
CA PRO A 95 -16.23 -12.11 8.10
C PRO A 95 -15.39 -11.75 9.33
N ALA A 96 -14.11 -12.11 9.37
CA ALA A 96 -13.22 -11.71 10.46
C ALA A 96 -13.08 -10.19 10.54
N VAL A 97 -12.84 -9.50 9.42
CA VAL A 97 -12.75 -8.04 9.37
C VAL A 97 -14.08 -7.39 9.71
N LEU A 98 -15.20 -7.90 9.19
CA LEU A 98 -16.52 -7.35 9.50
C LEU A 98 -16.86 -7.47 10.99
N LEU A 99 -16.61 -8.64 11.58
CA LEU A 99 -16.87 -8.90 13.00
C LEU A 99 -15.94 -8.04 13.86
N THR A 100 -14.64 -8.02 13.57
CA THR A 100 -13.68 -7.19 14.32
C THR A 100 -14.00 -5.70 14.23
N LEU A 101 -14.36 -5.20 13.06
CA LEU A 101 -14.75 -3.80 12.88
C LEU A 101 -16.05 -3.47 13.63
N PHE A 102 -17.04 -4.38 13.59
CA PHE A 102 -18.29 -4.22 14.32
C PHE A 102 -18.07 -4.14 15.84
N LEU A 103 -17.36 -5.11 16.41
CA LEU A 103 -17.04 -5.10 17.85
C LEU A 103 -16.15 -3.91 18.21
N SER A 104 -15.12 -3.62 17.41
CA SER A 104 -14.21 -2.49 17.66
C SER A 104 -14.95 -1.16 17.64
N SER A 105 -15.90 -0.97 16.73
CA SER A 105 -16.72 0.25 16.65
C SER A 105 -17.61 0.41 17.88
N MET A 106 -18.28 -0.66 18.33
CA MET A 106 -19.09 -0.63 19.56
C MET A 106 -18.25 -0.27 20.80
N VAL A 107 -17.07 -0.89 20.93
CA VAL A 107 -16.16 -0.64 22.05
C VAL A 107 -15.59 0.79 22.00
N ALA A 108 -15.17 1.25 20.83
CA ALA A 108 -14.66 2.61 20.65
C ALA A 108 -15.73 3.68 20.96
N PHE A 109 -16.99 3.43 20.58
CA PHE A 109 -18.10 4.32 20.92
C PHE A 109 -18.34 4.38 22.44
N TYR A 110 -18.30 3.24 23.12
CA TYR A 110 -18.47 3.18 24.57
C TYR A 110 -17.32 3.91 25.31
N VAL A 111 -16.08 3.63 24.92
CA VAL A 111 -14.86 4.25 25.48
C VAL A 111 -14.82 5.76 25.26
N SER A 112 -15.28 6.26 24.11
CA SER A 112 -15.22 7.69 23.79
C SER A 112 -16.33 8.53 24.44
N ARG A 113 -17.49 7.93 24.77
CA ARG A 113 -18.66 8.68 25.23
C ARG A 113 -18.92 8.61 26.74
N PHE A 114 -18.36 7.63 27.45
CA PHE A 114 -18.61 7.42 28.89
C PHE A 114 -17.33 7.62 29.73
N ASP A 115 -17.36 8.58 30.65
CA ASP A 115 -16.27 8.91 31.58
C ASP A 115 -16.17 7.96 32.80
N PHE A 116 -16.28 6.65 32.57
CA PHE A 116 -16.18 5.65 33.64
C PHE A 116 -14.73 5.29 33.95
N ARG A 117 -14.42 4.97 35.23
CA ARG A 117 -13.09 4.45 35.68
C ARG A 117 -12.61 3.20 34.90
N VAL A 118 -13.53 2.43 34.31
CA VAL A 118 -13.25 1.23 33.51
C VAL A 118 -12.65 1.56 32.14
N ASN A 119 -12.83 2.79 31.65
CA ASN A 119 -12.31 3.23 30.37
C ASN A 119 -10.77 3.19 30.32
N LEU A 120 -10.11 3.65 31.39
CA LEU A 120 -8.65 3.60 31.49
C LEU A 120 -8.14 2.15 31.46
N PHE A 121 -8.84 1.22 32.13
CA PHE A 121 -8.49 -0.20 32.09
C PHE A 121 -8.62 -0.79 30.69
N LEU A 122 -9.72 -0.50 29.98
CA LEU A 122 -9.92 -0.95 28.59
C LEU A 122 -8.82 -0.42 27.66
N LEU A 123 -8.50 0.88 27.75
CA LEU A 123 -7.44 1.50 26.96
C LEU A 123 -6.07 0.85 27.25
N LEU A 124 -5.78 0.56 28.51
CA LEU A 124 -4.54 -0.13 28.92
C LEU A 124 -4.47 -1.55 28.36
N VAL A 125 -5.57 -2.29 28.38
CA VAL A 125 -5.66 -3.65 27.80
C VAL A 125 -5.48 -3.62 26.28
N PHE A 126 -6.13 -2.70 25.55
CA PHE A 126 -5.94 -2.56 24.10
C PHE A 126 -4.49 -2.18 23.74
N THR A 127 -3.89 -1.28 24.51
CA THR A 127 -2.49 -0.88 24.31
C THR A 127 -1.55 -2.05 24.57
N ALA A 128 -1.72 -2.75 25.70
CA ALA A 128 -0.94 -3.94 26.03
C ALA A 128 -1.08 -5.03 24.96
N GLY A 129 -2.31 -5.27 24.47
CA GLY A 129 -2.58 -6.23 23.40
C GLY A 129 -1.89 -5.89 22.07
N ASN A 130 -1.82 -4.60 21.69
CA ASN A 130 -1.09 -4.17 20.48
C ASN A 130 0.43 -4.31 20.62
N LEU A 131 0.95 -4.25 21.85
CA LEU A 131 2.38 -4.43 22.13
C LEU A 131 2.78 -5.91 22.21
N LEU A 132 1.82 -6.84 22.32
CA LEU A 132 2.12 -8.26 22.32
C LEU A 132 2.62 -8.70 20.94
N PRO A 133 3.79 -9.36 20.86
CA PRO A 133 4.28 -9.87 19.59
C PRO A 133 3.40 -11.02 19.10
N GLN A 134 3.03 -10.99 17.83
CA GLN A 134 2.23 -12.06 17.21
C GLN A 134 2.94 -13.41 17.27
N GLN A 135 4.28 -13.43 17.35
CA GLN A 135 5.08 -14.65 17.43
C GLN A 135 4.85 -15.45 18.72
N VAL A 136 4.48 -14.81 19.83
CA VAL A 136 4.27 -15.49 21.12
C VAL A 136 2.97 -16.30 21.12
N ILE A 137 2.06 -16.01 20.19
CA ILE A 137 0.76 -16.70 20.05
C ILE A 137 0.89 -17.99 19.19
N ILE A 138 1.89 -18.04 18.30
CA ILE A 138 2.07 -19.14 17.32
C ILE A 138 3.08 -20.18 17.79
N THR A 139 3.93 -19.87 18.77
CA THR A 139 4.88 -20.84 19.34
C THR A 139 4.16 -21.58 20.47
N PRO A 140 3.95 -22.92 20.38
CA PRO A 140 3.21 -23.67 21.38
C PRO A 140 3.92 -23.73 22.74
#